data_AF-A0A175YHP7-F1
#
_entry.id   AF-A0A175YHP7-F1
#
_cell.length_a   1.000
_cell.length_b   1.000
_cell.length_c   1.000
_cell.angle_alpha   90.00
_cell.angle_beta   90.00
_cell.angle_gamma   90.00
#
_symmetry.space_group_name_H-M   'P 1'
#
loop_
_entity.id
_entity.type
_entity.pdbx_description
1 polymer ?
#
loop_
_entity_poly.entity_id
_entity_poly.type
_entity_poly.pdbx_seq_one_letter_code
_entity_poly.pdbx_strand_id
1 'polypeptide(L)'
;MAKKRSRNQNPEPFFPEEENDSKSKSSTKHSKAPKHHQQQNKLIASDMSAKILKEALIQQKEIQDEADALKPGAASFAFLKDNADALQLDEEEIDHFSGFSETQSQYGGDEEEIDEDDEKLLEAFLSKDYCPQRTLADIIVDKIKE
;
A
#
# COMPACT_ATOMS: atom_id res chain seq x y z
N MET A 1 37.17 -11.10 48.93
CA MET A 1 36.34 -9.88 48.81
C MET A 1 35.79 -9.81 47.39
N ALA A 2 34.48 -10.04 47.20
CA ALA A 2 33.86 -10.05 45.87
C ALA A 2 33.41 -8.63 45.47
N LYS A 3 33.89 -8.13 44.33
CA LYS A 3 33.54 -6.81 43.78
C LYS A 3 32.15 -6.90 43.14
N LYS A 4 31.14 -6.30 43.78
CA LYS A 4 29.77 -6.19 43.23
C LYS A 4 29.77 -5.14 42.12
N ARG A 5 29.29 -5.48 40.91
CA ARG A 5 29.09 -4.52 39.82
C ARG A 5 27.86 -3.67 40.14
N SER A 6 28.01 -2.35 40.18
CA SER A 6 26.90 -1.41 40.37
C SER A 6 26.05 -1.35 39.09
N ARG A 7 24.74 -1.59 39.23
CA ARG A 7 23.77 -1.44 38.15
C ARG A 7 23.39 0.04 38.08
N ASN A 8 23.67 0.72 36.97
CA ASN A 8 23.24 2.10 36.77
C ASN A 8 21.70 2.12 36.75
N GLN A 9 21.11 2.85 37.70
CA GLN A 9 19.68 3.13 37.73
C GLN A 9 19.45 4.46 37.01
N ASN A 10 18.46 4.49 36.11
CA ASN A 10 18.01 5.72 35.49
C ASN A 10 17.45 6.65 36.59
N PRO A 11 17.96 7.88 36.77
CA PRO A 11 17.53 8.76 37.85
C PRO A 11 16.15 9.39 37.61
N GLU A 12 15.59 9.27 36.40
CA GLU A 12 14.32 9.90 36.07
C GLU A 12 13.13 8.98 36.39
N PRO A 13 12.16 9.44 37.20
CA PRO A 13 10.91 8.71 37.42
C PRO A 13 10.07 8.70 36.15
N PHE A 14 9.45 7.56 35.84
CA PHE A 14 8.40 7.47 34.85
C PHE A 14 7.15 8.15 35.43
N PHE A 15 6.88 9.39 35.02
CA PHE A 15 5.62 10.05 35.32
C PHE A 15 4.53 9.53 34.35
N PRO A 16 3.35 9.12 34.83
CA PRO A 16 2.21 8.90 33.95
C PRO A 16 1.75 10.24 33.36
N GLU A 17 1.37 10.21 32.10
CA GLU A 17 0.89 11.35 31.31
C GLU A 17 -0.33 11.99 31.98
N GLU A 18 -0.14 13.16 32.59
CA GLU A 18 -1.23 14.08 32.91
C GLU A 18 -0.79 15.49 32.48
N GLU A 19 -1.41 15.92 31.39
CA GLU A 19 -1.78 17.29 31.02
C GLU A 19 -0.78 18.47 31.18
N ASN A 20 -0.46 19.02 30.00
CA ASN A 20 -0.19 20.44 29.71
C ASN A 20 1.26 20.97 29.79
N ASP A 21 1.78 21.11 28.58
CA ASP A 21 2.45 22.30 28.05
C ASP A 21 3.92 22.58 28.38
N SER A 22 4.64 22.76 27.27
CA SER A 22 5.74 23.71 27.12
C SER A 22 7.14 23.32 27.59
N LYS A 23 7.62 22.10 27.30
CA LYS A 23 9.09 21.85 27.16
C LYS A 23 9.42 20.83 26.06
N SER A 24 8.99 21.08 24.83
CA SER A 24 9.68 20.54 23.66
C SER A 24 11.06 21.21 23.58
N LYS A 25 12.05 20.62 24.28
CA LYS A 25 13.46 20.99 24.13
C LYS A 25 13.81 20.78 22.66
N SER A 26 13.89 21.88 21.91
CA SER A 26 14.32 21.90 20.53
C SER A 26 15.65 21.17 20.44
N SER A 27 15.62 19.96 19.86
CA SER A 27 16.83 19.17 19.66
C SER A 27 17.73 19.99 18.73
N THR A 28 18.79 20.51 19.31
CA THR A 28 19.80 21.30 18.63
C THR A 28 20.26 20.51 17.41
N LYS A 29 20.12 21.13 16.22
CA LYS A 29 20.35 20.53 14.91
C LYS A 29 21.81 20.06 14.77
N HIS A 30 22.12 18.87 15.25
CA HIS A 30 23.33 18.18 14.88
C HIS A 30 23.04 17.46 13.56
N SER A 31 23.29 18.13 12.43
CA SER A 31 23.40 17.45 11.15
C SER A 31 24.65 16.56 11.22
N LYS A 32 24.43 15.28 11.57
CA LYS A 32 25.50 14.28 11.49
C LYS A 32 25.90 14.15 10.02
N ALA A 33 27.20 14.10 9.75
CA ALA A 33 27.68 13.81 8.41
C ALA A 33 27.09 12.48 7.92
N PRO A 34 26.63 12.39 6.66
CA PRO A 34 26.01 11.19 6.13
C PRO A 34 27.02 10.03 6.19
N LYS A 35 26.55 8.88 6.67
CA LYS A 35 27.36 7.66 6.75
C LYS A 35 27.68 7.18 5.35
N HIS A 36 28.80 6.47 5.16
CA HIS A 36 29.22 5.94 3.85
C HIS A 36 28.12 5.11 3.16
N HIS A 37 27.33 4.33 3.91
CA HIS A 37 26.20 3.58 3.36
C HIS A 37 25.01 4.47 2.94
N GLN A 38 24.88 5.69 3.48
CA GLN A 38 23.87 6.67 3.03
C GLN A 38 24.27 7.35 1.73
N GLN A 39 25.56 7.38 1.39
CA GLN A 39 26.04 7.94 0.11
C GLN A 39 25.67 7.04 -1.08
N GLN A 40 25.46 5.74 -0.86
CA GLN A 40 25.10 4.79 -1.91
C GLN A 40 23.58 4.65 -2.14
N ASN A 41 22.77 5.14 -1.21
CA ASN A 41 21.33 5.18 -1.42
C ASN A 41 21.03 6.31 -2.40
N LYS A 42 20.67 5.95 -3.64
CA LYS A 42 20.04 6.90 -4.57
C LYS A 42 18.77 7.40 -3.89
N LEU A 43 18.82 8.61 -3.34
CA LEU A 43 17.63 9.27 -2.84
C LEU A 43 16.66 9.36 -4.01
N ILE A 44 15.41 9.02 -3.73
CA ILE A 44 14.32 9.15 -4.69
C ILE A 44 14.23 10.64 -5.06
N ALA A 45 13.91 10.95 -6.32
CA ALA A 45 13.75 12.33 -6.75
C ALA A 45 12.71 13.05 -5.88
N SER A 46 12.93 14.35 -5.60
CA SER A 46 12.04 15.13 -4.73
C SER A 46 10.57 15.07 -5.16
N ASP A 47 10.30 15.03 -6.47
CA ASP A 47 8.94 14.88 -7.02
C ASP A 47 8.31 13.53 -6.63
N MET A 48 9.06 12.44 -6.77
CA MET A 48 8.62 11.11 -6.36
C MET A 48 8.44 11.01 -4.84
N SER A 49 9.32 11.64 -4.04
CA SER A 49 9.13 11.73 -2.59
C SER A 49 7.87 12.51 -2.22
N ALA A 50 7.56 13.60 -2.93
CA ALA A 50 6.33 14.37 -2.70
C ALA A 50 5.07 13.57 -3.05
N LYS A 51 5.10 12.81 -4.16
CA LYS A 51 4.01 11.89 -4.55
C LYS A 51 3.77 10.82 -3.50
N ILE A 52 4.82 10.16 -3.03
CA ILE A 52 4.73 9.14 -1.98
C ILE A 52 4.15 9.74 -0.69
N LEU A 53 4.61 10.93 -0.27
CA LEU A 53 4.09 11.58 0.92
C LEU A 53 2.61 11.95 0.79
N LYS A 54 2.19 12.48 -0.36
CA LYS A 54 0.78 12.81 -0.63
C LYS A 54 -0.11 11.58 -0.56
N GLU A 55 0.30 10.50 -1.23
CA GLU A 55 -0.45 9.25 -1.26
C GLU A 55 -0.54 8.60 0.13
N ALA A 56 0.56 8.61 0.89
CA ALA A 56 0.58 8.10 2.26
C ALA A 56 -0.39 8.84 3.18
N LEU A 57 -0.54 10.17 3.01
CA LEU A 57 -1.51 10.96 3.77
C LEU A 57 -2.96 10.61 3.39
N ILE A 58 -3.23 10.35 2.12
CA ILE A 58 -4.57 9.94 1.64
C ILE A 58 -4.94 8.59 2.25
N GLN A 59 -4.04 7.60 2.16
CA GLN A 59 -4.26 6.27 2.74
C GLN A 59 -4.47 6.32 4.26
N GLN A 60 -3.71 7.17 4.96
CA GLN A 60 -3.90 7.36 6.40
C GLN A 60 -5.28 7.93 6.73
N LYS A 61 -5.80 8.86 5.91
CA LYS A 61 -7.15 9.42 6.07
C LYS A 61 -8.21 8.35 5.81
N GLU A 62 -8.08 7.57 4.74
CA GLU A 62 -9.02 6.49 4.39
C GLU A 62 -9.17 5.48 5.54
N ILE A 63 -8.05 5.01 6.11
CA ILE A 63 -8.07 4.08 7.26
C ILE A 63 -8.79 4.71 8.48
N GLN A 64 -8.57 6.00 8.72
CA GLN A 64 -9.21 6.71 9.82
C GLN A 64 -10.72 6.86 9.59
N ASP A 65 -11.13 7.22 8.36
CA ASP A 65 -12.52 7.36 7.97
C ASP A 65 -13.26 6.01 8.04
N GLU A 66 -12.64 4.91 7.62
CA GLU A 66 -13.17 3.55 7.79
C GLU A 66 -13.33 3.17 9.26
N ALA A 67 -12.31 3.43 10.08
CA ALA A 67 -12.34 3.16 11.51
C ALA A 67 -13.43 3.98 12.22
N ASP A 68 -13.67 5.22 11.77
CA ASP A 68 -14.74 6.07 12.29
C ASP A 68 -16.12 5.64 11.77
N ALA A 69 -16.25 5.18 10.52
CA ALA A 69 -17.48 4.62 9.96
C ALA A 69 -17.91 3.31 10.64
N LEU A 70 -16.94 2.49 11.07
CA LEU A 70 -17.17 1.26 11.84
C LEU A 70 -17.60 1.53 13.30
N LYS A 71 -17.45 2.76 13.81
CA LYS A 71 -18.00 3.14 15.12
C LYS A 71 -19.52 3.27 15.01
N PRO A 72 -20.30 2.56 15.84
CA PRO A 72 -21.76 2.63 15.79
C PRO A 72 -22.22 4.04 16.19
N GLY A 73 -22.53 4.89 15.21
CA GLY A 73 -23.05 6.24 15.40
C GLY A 73 -22.57 7.33 14.43
N ALA A 74 -21.54 7.10 13.60
CA ALA A 74 -20.92 8.14 12.77
C ALA A 74 -21.37 8.18 11.29
N ALA A 75 -22.14 7.19 10.83
CA ALA A 75 -22.47 6.98 9.42
C ALA A 75 -23.25 8.13 8.73
N SER A 76 -23.74 9.12 9.48
CA SER A 76 -24.58 10.20 8.92
C SER A 76 -23.81 11.46 8.50
N PHE A 77 -22.54 11.63 8.86
CA PHE A 77 -21.80 12.90 8.64
C PHE A 77 -20.68 12.84 7.58
N ALA A 78 -20.19 11.66 7.21
CA ALA A 78 -19.07 11.53 6.28
C ALA A 78 -19.46 11.89 4.82
N PHE A 79 -20.68 11.57 4.38
CA PHE A 79 -21.12 11.80 3.00
C PHE A 79 -21.34 13.28 2.63
N LEU A 80 -21.55 14.17 3.61
CA LEU A 80 -21.90 15.57 3.35
C LEU A 80 -20.69 16.52 3.35
N LYS A 81 -19.57 16.13 3.99
CA LYS A 81 -18.36 16.97 4.12
C LYS A 81 -17.50 16.95 2.85
N ASP A 82 -17.48 15.84 2.11
CA ASP A 82 -16.65 15.68 0.90
C ASP A 82 -17.11 16.53 -0.30
N ASN A 83 -18.27 17.19 -0.23
CA ASN A 83 -18.76 18.07 -1.30
C ASN A 83 -18.46 19.57 -1.07
N ALA A 84 -17.98 19.98 0.10
CA ALA A 84 -17.88 21.41 0.45
C ALA A 84 -16.46 22.01 0.32
N ASP A 85 -15.39 21.23 0.53
CA ASP A 85 -14.02 21.75 0.54
C ASP A 85 -13.25 21.52 -0.78
N ALA A 86 -13.85 20.86 -1.77
CA ALA A 86 -13.23 20.59 -3.08
C ALA A 86 -13.57 21.61 -4.18
N LEU A 87 -14.43 22.62 -3.90
CA LEU A 87 -14.98 23.54 -4.91
C LEU A 87 -14.33 24.94 -4.93
N GLN A 88 -13.06 25.07 -4.52
CA GLN A 88 -12.26 26.29 -4.72
C GLN A 88 -11.01 26.04 -5.56
N LEU A 89 -11.13 25.15 -6.55
CA LEU A 89 -10.13 24.99 -7.60
C LEU A 89 -10.83 25.33 -8.91
N ASP A 90 -10.51 26.52 -9.41
CA ASP A 90 -10.76 27.04 -10.75
C ASP A 90 -11.67 26.16 -11.65
N GLU A 91 -12.96 26.45 -11.62
CA GLU A 91 -14.03 25.73 -12.34
C GLU A 91 -13.89 25.87 -13.87
N GLU A 92 -12.92 26.64 -14.36
CA GLU A 92 -12.78 27.01 -15.77
C GLU A 92 -11.82 26.09 -16.56
N GLU A 93 -11.01 25.24 -15.90
CA GLU A 93 -10.06 24.34 -16.58
C GLU A 93 -10.45 22.84 -16.53
N ILE A 94 -11.48 22.47 -15.74
CA ILE A 94 -11.85 21.06 -15.53
C ILE A 94 -12.79 20.51 -16.62
N ASP A 95 -13.45 21.36 -17.40
CA ASP A 95 -14.40 20.92 -18.44
C ASP A 95 -13.76 20.62 -19.81
N HIS A 96 -12.43 20.79 -19.94
CA HIS A 96 -11.69 20.43 -21.16
C HIS A 96 -10.95 19.09 -21.07
N PHE A 97 -11.32 18.24 -20.12
CA PHE A 97 -10.84 16.86 -20.09
C PHE A 97 -11.59 16.01 -21.14
N SER A 98 -11.00 15.83 -22.33
CA SER A 98 -11.57 15.06 -23.43
C SER A 98 -11.61 13.53 -23.21
N GLY A 99 -11.38 13.06 -21.98
CA GLY A 99 -11.22 11.64 -21.66
C GLY A 99 -9.90 11.05 -22.14
N PHE A 100 -9.48 9.96 -21.51
CA PHE A 100 -8.38 9.14 -22.05
C PHE A 100 -8.84 8.47 -23.34
N SER A 101 -8.12 8.70 -24.45
CA SER A 101 -8.25 7.88 -25.66
C SER A 101 -7.78 6.44 -25.46
N GLU A 102 -7.24 6.11 -24.28
CA GLU A 102 -6.68 4.81 -23.91
C GLU A 102 -7.72 3.67 -23.83
N THR A 103 -9.02 3.98 -23.73
CA THR A 103 -10.07 2.96 -23.90
C THR A 103 -10.31 2.58 -25.36
N GLN A 104 -9.77 3.35 -26.31
CA GLN A 104 -9.59 2.89 -27.69
C GLN A 104 -8.40 1.92 -27.68
N SER A 105 -8.65 0.69 -27.23
CA SER A 105 -7.70 -0.40 -27.37
C SER A 105 -7.20 -0.40 -28.82
N GLN A 106 -5.89 -0.30 -29.01
CA GLN A 106 -5.26 -0.47 -30.33
C GLN A 106 -5.62 -1.83 -30.97
N TYR A 107 -6.11 -2.77 -30.16
CA TYR A 107 -6.57 -4.10 -30.55
C TYR A 107 -8.06 -4.16 -30.93
N GLY A 108 -8.77 -3.03 -31.02
CA GLY A 108 -10.20 -2.99 -31.39
C GLY A 108 -10.52 -3.21 -32.86
N GLY A 109 -9.54 -3.63 -33.68
CA GLY A 109 -9.69 -3.77 -35.14
C GLY A 109 -9.40 -5.17 -35.69
N ASP A 110 -8.80 -6.05 -34.90
CA ASP A 110 -8.50 -7.41 -35.31
C ASP A 110 -9.47 -8.34 -34.58
N GLU A 111 -10.59 -8.63 -35.23
CA GLU A 111 -11.37 -9.83 -34.92
C GLU A 111 -10.49 -11.03 -35.32
N GLU A 112 -9.53 -11.38 -34.47
CA GLU A 112 -8.76 -12.61 -34.63
C GLU A 112 -9.75 -13.77 -34.48
N GLU A 113 -10.21 -14.29 -35.63
CA GLU A 113 -10.97 -15.53 -35.70
C GLU A 113 -10.09 -16.63 -35.11
N ILE A 114 -10.62 -17.27 -34.05
CA ILE A 114 -9.98 -18.44 -33.44
C ILE A 114 -9.99 -19.55 -34.50
N ASP A 115 -8.84 -20.16 -34.76
CA ASP A 115 -8.78 -21.28 -35.70
C ASP A 115 -9.38 -22.57 -35.10
N GLU A 116 -9.69 -23.55 -35.95
CA GLU A 116 -10.32 -24.81 -35.52
C GLU A 116 -9.45 -25.59 -34.50
N ASP A 117 -8.13 -25.42 -34.54
CA ASP A 117 -7.19 -26.07 -33.63
C ASP A 117 -7.23 -25.41 -32.24
N ASP A 118 -7.28 -24.08 -32.18
CA ASP A 118 -7.40 -23.30 -30.97
C ASP A 118 -8.77 -23.50 -30.30
N GLU A 119 -9.86 -23.57 -31.08
CA GLU A 119 -11.19 -23.92 -30.55
C GLU A 119 -11.16 -25.27 -29.84
N LYS A 120 -10.49 -26.26 -30.42
CA LYS A 120 -10.35 -27.60 -29.84
C LYS A 120 -9.48 -27.62 -28.58
N LEU A 121 -8.44 -26.77 -28.51
CA LEU A 121 -7.63 -26.62 -27.30
C LEU A 121 -8.42 -25.98 -26.16
N LEU A 122 -9.23 -24.97 -26.46
CA LEU A 122 -10.13 -24.33 -25.49
C LEU A 122 -11.20 -25.31 -25.01
N GLU A 123 -11.81 -26.08 -25.92
CA GLU A 123 -12.78 -27.12 -25.57
C GLU A 123 -12.16 -28.19 -24.69
N ALA A 124 -10.96 -28.66 -25.06
CA ALA A 124 -10.21 -29.57 -24.23
C ALA A 124 -10.06 -28.93 -22.85
N PHE A 125 -9.44 -27.76 -22.70
CA PHE A 125 -9.16 -27.10 -21.41
C PHE A 125 -10.41 -26.84 -20.54
N LEU A 126 -11.56 -26.57 -21.16
CA LEU A 126 -12.83 -26.33 -20.47
C LEU A 126 -13.62 -27.61 -20.19
N SER A 127 -13.25 -28.75 -20.79
CA SER A 127 -13.92 -30.02 -20.56
C SER A 127 -13.83 -30.41 -19.09
N LYS A 128 -14.97 -30.77 -18.49
CA LYS A 128 -15.04 -31.19 -17.08
C LYS A 128 -14.53 -32.62 -16.85
N ASP A 129 -14.12 -33.29 -17.92
CA ASP A 129 -13.70 -34.69 -17.95
C ASP A 129 -12.21 -34.88 -17.70
N TYR A 130 -11.50 -33.82 -17.30
CA TYR A 130 -10.13 -33.98 -16.79
C TYR A 130 -10.14 -34.75 -15.49
N CYS A 131 -9.85 -36.05 -15.61
CA CYS A 131 -9.39 -36.84 -14.49
C CYS A 131 -8.15 -36.13 -13.88
N PRO A 132 -8.04 -35.99 -12.56
CA PRO A 132 -6.86 -35.44 -11.92
C PRO A 132 -5.60 -36.10 -12.49
N GLN A 133 -4.76 -35.30 -13.15
CA GLN A 133 -3.49 -35.81 -13.67
C GLN A 133 -2.70 -36.36 -12.48
N ARG A 134 -2.06 -37.53 -12.65
CA ARG A 134 -1.18 -38.09 -11.62
C ARG A 134 -0.18 -37.02 -11.20
N THR A 135 -0.27 -36.62 -9.94
CA THR A 135 0.61 -35.60 -9.39
C THR A 135 1.98 -36.21 -9.10
N LEU A 136 2.99 -35.36 -8.96
CA LEU A 136 4.30 -35.80 -8.49
C LEU A 136 4.21 -36.54 -7.14
N ALA A 137 3.26 -36.17 -6.28
CA ALA A 137 3.01 -36.85 -5.01
C ALA A 137 2.54 -38.30 -5.21
N ASP A 138 1.65 -38.55 -6.18
CA ASP A 138 1.19 -39.90 -6.52
C ASP A 138 2.35 -40.77 -7.04
N ILE A 139 3.20 -40.19 -7.89
CA ILE A 139 4.40 -40.85 -8.43
C ILE A 139 5.38 -41.20 -7.29
N ILE A 140 5.56 -40.29 -6.33
CA ILE A 140 6.43 -40.52 -5.16
C ILE A 140 5.85 -41.64 -4.28
N VAL A 141 4.53 -41.64 -4.04
CA VAL A 141 3.86 -42.68 -3.24
C VAL A 141 3.99 -44.06 -3.88
N ASP A 142 3.81 -44.17 -5.21
CA ASP A 142 3.99 -45.42 -5.94
C ASP A 142 5.44 -45.93 -5.80
N LYS A 143 6.44 -45.05 -5.95
CA LYS A 143 7.86 -45.40 -5.81
C LYS A 143 8.30 -45.75 -4.40
N ILE A 144 7.61 -45.28 -3.37
CA ILE A 144 7.90 -45.64 -1.97
C ILE A 144 7.29 -47.01 -1.62
N LYS A 145 6.21 -47.40 -2.31
CA LYS A 145 5.50 -48.66 -2.07
C LYS A 145 6.05 -49.85 -2.84
N GLU A 146 6.82 -49.62 -3.90
CA GLU A 146 7.65 -50.63 -4.60
C GLU A 146 8.84 -51.05 -3.73
#